data_AF-A0A2T6KRQ6-F1
#
_entry.id   AF-A0A2T6KRQ6-F1
#
_cell.length_a   1.000
_cell.length_b   1.000
_cell.length_c   1.000
_cell.angle_alpha   90.00
_cell.angle_beta   90.00
_cell.angle_gamma   90.00
#
_symmetry.space_group_name_H-M   'P 1'
#
loop_
_entity.id
_entity.type
_entity.pdbx_description
1 polymer ?
#
loop_
_entity_poly.entity_id
_entity_poly.type
_entity_poly.pdbx_seq_one_letter_code
_entity_poly.pdbx_strand_id
1 'polypeptide(L)'
;MTTHSPRKLTPSPWHIALPRIAVRVILILAAAYMVKLGVDWIMARIHLLEEEAAARAMVGLILTALIAYAVLVAIPFVPGIELGVGLLVVLGADVAPFVYLATVIGLSTAFLLGQSLSLDWLHRMFADFRLMRACRMLERIKQQSREERLADLTGRLPVWLSKPLIDYRYIAIGLLLNMPGNSVIGGGGGIMLVAGITRLFQTLAMILTIALATMPVPLAVWLFGRGILG
;
A
#
# COMPACT_ATOMS: atom_id res chain seq x y z
N MET A 1 18.23 35.92 14.50
CA MET A 1 18.41 35.83 13.03
C MET A 1 19.45 34.73 12.77
N THR A 2 19.03 33.47 12.73
CA THR A 2 19.92 32.33 12.48
C THR A 2 19.71 31.87 11.04
N THR A 3 20.71 32.10 10.19
CA THR A 3 20.71 31.70 8.79
C THR A 3 20.96 30.19 8.68
N HIS A 4 19.88 29.40 8.67
CA HIS A 4 19.98 27.98 8.33
C HIS A 4 20.29 27.84 6.83
N SER A 5 21.57 27.65 6.51
CA SER A 5 22.02 27.31 5.16
C SER A 5 21.41 25.97 4.73
N PRO A 6 20.79 25.87 3.54
CA PRO A 6 20.17 24.62 3.08
C PRO A 6 21.25 23.55 2.90
N ARG A 7 21.11 22.44 3.63
CA ARG A 7 21.97 21.27 3.51
C ARG A 7 21.97 20.81 2.04
N LYS A 8 23.12 20.88 1.37
CA LYS A 8 23.25 20.42 -0.03
C LYS A 8 23.05 18.90 -0.06
N LEU A 9 21.89 18.47 -0.55
CA LEU A 9 21.57 17.07 -0.82
C LEU A 9 22.46 16.55 -1.96
N THR A 10 23.53 15.86 -1.61
CA THR A 10 24.31 15.09 -2.59
C THR A 10 23.64 13.73 -2.80
N PRO A 11 23.27 13.37 -4.04
CA PRO A 11 22.69 12.05 -4.31
C PRO A 11 23.71 10.96 -3.95
N SER A 12 23.21 9.84 -3.41
CA SER A 12 24.03 8.63 -3.23
C SER A 12 24.67 8.26 -4.58
N PRO A 13 25.98 7.97 -4.63
CA PRO A 13 26.65 7.56 -5.86
C PRO A 13 25.98 6.32 -6.49
N TRP A 14 25.95 6.25 -7.82
CA TRP A 14 25.25 5.19 -8.57
C TRP A 14 25.66 3.78 -8.15
N HIS A 15 26.94 3.59 -7.82
CA HIS A 15 27.51 2.32 -7.37
C HIS A 15 27.03 1.86 -5.98
N ILE A 16 26.40 2.72 -5.18
CA ILE A 16 25.86 2.37 -3.85
C ILE A 16 24.34 2.15 -3.92
N ALA A 17 23.66 2.95 -4.75
CA ALA A 17 22.21 2.87 -4.94
C ALA A 17 21.78 1.61 -5.72
N LEU A 18 22.48 1.28 -6.81
CA LEU A 18 22.21 0.11 -7.65
C LEU A 18 22.22 -1.21 -6.87
N PRO A 19 23.23 -1.55 -6.06
CA PRO A 19 23.23 -2.81 -5.32
C PRO A 19 22.13 -2.87 -4.27
N ARG A 20 21.72 -1.75 -3.64
CA ARG A 20 20.61 -1.76 -2.67
C ARG A 20 19.25 -1.95 -3.32
N ILE A 21 19.03 -1.32 -4.48
CA ILE A 21 17.82 -1.53 -5.27
C ILE A 21 17.80 -2.96 -5.79
N ALA A 22 18.93 -3.44 -6.33
CA ALA A 22 19.08 -4.82 -6.77
C ALA A 22 18.79 -5.79 -5.64
N VAL A 23 19.31 -5.58 -4.43
CA VAL A 23 19.01 -6.43 -3.26
C VAL A 23 17.51 -6.41 -2.92
N ARG A 24 16.83 -5.26 -2.95
CA ARG A 24 15.38 -5.20 -2.68
C ARG A 24 14.57 -5.91 -3.76
N VAL A 25 14.93 -5.71 -5.04
CA VAL A 25 14.29 -6.38 -6.17
C VAL A 25 14.55 -7.89 -6.10
N ILE A 26 15.79 -8.30 -5.80
CA ILE A 26 16.17 -9.70 -5.59
C ILE A 26 15.38 -10.28 -4.41
N LEU A 27 15.22 -9.57 -3.30
CA LEU A 27 14.44 -10.05 -2.16
C LEU A 27 12.96 -10.22 -2.51
N ILE A 28 12.37 -9.29 -3.26
CA ILE A 28 10.98 -9.40 -3.73
C ILE A 28 10.83 -10.56 -4.72
N LEU A 29 11.74 -10.68 -5.68
CA LEU A 29 11.75 -11.78 -6.66
C LEU A 29 12.01 -13.13 -5.99
N ALA A 30 12.90 -13.19 -5.00
CA ALA A 30 13.19 -14.39 -4.23
C ALA A 30 11.99 -14.79 -3.36
N ALA A 31 11.30 -13.83 -2.73
CA ALA A 31 10.07 -14.09 -1.99
C ALA A 31 8.97 -14.62 -2.93
N ALA A 32 8.77 -14.00 -4.10
CA ALA A 32 7.82 -14.47 -5.10
C ALA A 32 8.19 -15.88 -5.62
N TYR A 33 9.47 -16.14 -5.85
CA TYR A 33 9.97 -17.44 -6.29
C TYR A 33 9.82 -18.52 -5.20
N MET A 34 10.03 -18.17 -3.93
CA MET A 34 9.80 -19.05 -2.78
C MET A 34 8.32 -19.41 -2.63
N VAL A 35 7.42 -18.45 -2.83
CA VAL A 35 5.97 -18.72 -2.86
C VAL A 35 5.64 -19.66 -4.01
N LYS A 36 6.17 -19.43 -5.22
CA LYS A 36 6.00 -20.35 -6.36
C LYS A 36 6.50 -21.76 -6.04
N LEU A 37 7.70 -21.88 -5.48
CA LEU A 37 8.27 -23.18 -5.07
C LEU A 37 7.40 -23.87 -4.02
N GLY A 38 6.87 -23.13 -3.04
CA GLY A 38 5.95 -23.67 -2.05
C GLY A 38 4.66 -24.19 -2.69
N VAL A 39 4.09 -23.43 -3.63
CA VAL A 39 2.90 -23.85 -4.40
C VAL A 39 3.19 -25.10 -5.23
N ASP A 40 4.29 -25.13 -5.98
CA ASP A 40 4.67 -26.27 -6.81
C ASP A 40 4.93 -27.53 -5.96
N TRP A 41 5.56 -27.37 -4.79
CA TRP A 41 5.82 -28.46 -3.85
C TRP A 41 4.53 -29.02 -3.24
N ILE A 42 3.58 -28.13 -2.89
CA ILE A 42 2.25 -28.52 -2.39
C ILE A 42 1.47 -29.26 -3.49
N MET A 43 1.43 -28.72 -4.71
CA MET A 43 0.72 -29.33 -5.85
C MET A 43 1.28 -30.72 -6.22
N ALA A 44 2.60 -30.89 -6.16
CA ALA A 44 3.25 -32.19 -6.37
C ALA A 44 2.87 -33.22 -5.28
N ARG A 45 2.45 -32.77 -4.09
CA ARG A 45 1.98 -33.64 -3.00
C ARG A 45 0.49 -33.91 -3.03
N ILE A 46 -0.32 -33.02 -3.61
CA ILE A 46 -1.78 -33.17 -3.78
C ILE A 46 -2.12 -34.34 -4.71
N HIS A 47 -1.33 -34.57 -5.76
CA HIS A 47 -1.56 -35.69 -6.68
C HIS A 47 -1.46 -37.09 -6.05
N LEU A 48 -1.07 -37.19 -4.77
CA LEU A 48 -0.86 -38.45 -4.05
C LEU A 48 -1.81 -38.63 -2.83
N LEU A 49 -2.77 -37.72 -2.59
CA LEU A 49 -3.54 -37.66 -1.34
C LEU A 49 -5.07 -37.80 -1.52
N GLU A 50 -5.75 -38.41 -0.54
CA GLU A 50 -7.23 -38.59 -0.44
C GLU A 50 -8.00 -37.24 -0.45
N GLU A 51 -9.31 -37.28 -0.76
CA GLU A 51 -10.19 -36.09 -0.92
C GLU A 51 -10.09 -35.07 0.23
N GLU A 52 -9.96 -35.51 1.48
CA GLU A 52 -9.84 -34.62 2.64
C GLU A 52 -8.51 -33.84 2.69
N ALA A 53 -7.44 -34.44 2.16
CA ALA A 53 -6.14 -33.80 2.08
C ALA A 53 -6.06 -32.85 0.87
N ALA A 54 -6.74 -33.17 -0.23
CA ALA A 54 -6.94 -32.24 -1.34
C ALA A 54 -7.71 -30.97 -0.90
N ALA A 55 -8.78 -31.12 -0.13
CA ALA A 55 -9.55 -29.99 0.42
C ALA A 55 -8.68 -29.10 1.34
N ARG A 56 -7.92 -29.70 2.27
CA ARG A 56 -6.99 -28.96 3.15
C ARG A 56 -5.91 -28.22 2.36
N ALA A 57 -5.37 -28.84 1.31
CA ALA A 57 -4.34 -28.22 0.49
C ALA A 57 -4.88 -27.05 -0.35
N MET A 58 -6.12 -27.16 -0.85
CA MET A 58 -6.80 -26.07 -1.56
C MET A 58 -7.05 -24.87 -0.63
N VAL A 59 -7.48 -25.10 0.61
CA VAL A 59 -7.58 -24.04 1.63
C VAL A 59 -6.22 -23.41 1.91
N GLY A 60 -5.16 -24.22 2.04
CA GLY A 60 -3.79 -23.73 2.22
C GLY A 60 -3.30 -22.85 1.06
N LEU A 61 -3.65 -23.21 -0.17
CA LEU A 61 -3.32 -22.43 -1.38
C LEU A 61 -4.05 -21.08 -1.37
N ILE A 62 -5.36 -21.07 -1.08
CA ILE A 62 -6.16 -19.84 -1.00
C ILE A 62 -5.62 -18.91 0.08
N LEU A 63 -5.32 -19.44 1.27
CA LEU A 63 -4.72 -18.65 2.35
C LEU A 63 -3.37 -18.06 1.96
N THR A 64 -2.52 -18.86 1.30
CA THR A 64 -1.21 -18.40 0.81
C THR A 64 -1.38 -17.28 -0.23
N ALA A 65 -2.31 -17.44 -1.17
CA ALA A 65 -2.63 -16.42 -2.17
C ALA A 65 -3.16 -15.13 -1.54
N LEU A 66 -4.02 -15.23 -0.51
CA LEU A 66 -4.54 -14.08 0.23
C LEU A 66 -3.46 -13.34 1.02
N ILE A 67 -2.53 -14.07 1.65
CA ILE A 67 -1.38 -13.47 2.34
C ILE A 67 -0.48 -12.76 1.32
N ALA A 68 -0.18 -13.40 0.20
CA ALA A 68 0.59 -12.79 -0.88
C ALA A 68 -0.09 -11.52 -1.40
N TYR A 69 -1.41 -11.56 -1.60
CA TYR A 69 -2.22 -10.41 -1.98
C TYR A 69 -2.17 -9.27 -0.96
N ALA A 70 -2.34 -9.57 0.34
CA ALA A 70 -2.25 -8.57 1.41
C ALA A 70 -0.88 -7.87 1.43
N VAL A 71 0.20 -8.64 1.28
CA VAL A 71 1.57 -8.10 1.18
C VAL A 71 1.71 -7.23 -0.07
N LEU A 72 1.22 -7.70 -1.21
CA LEU A 72 1.33 -6.99 -2.48
C LEU A 72 0.58 -5.65 -2.45
N VAL A 73 -0.63 -5.61 -1.89
CA VAL A 73 -1.41 -4.36 -1.71
C VAL A 73 -0.74 -3.38 -0.77
N ALA A 74 0.01 -3.86 0.22
CA ALA A 74 0.77 -2.99 1.13
C ALA A 74 1.98 -2.32 0.44
N ILE A 75 2.47 -2.87 -0.68
CA ILE A 75 3.61 -2.33 -1.41
C ILE A 75 3.18 -1.09 -2.22
N PRO A 76 3.95 0.01 -2.16
CA PRO A 76 3.65 1.20 -2.94
C PRO A 76 3.80 0.95 -4.45
N PHE A 77 3.01 1.67 -5.25
CA PHE A 77 2.91 1.62 -6.72
C PHE A 77 2.28 0.36 -7.29
N VAL A 78 1.80 -0.54 -6.42
CA VAL A 78 1.02 -1.70 -6.84
C VAL A 78 -0.43 -1.29 -7.11
N PRO A 79 -1.03 -1.73 -8.25
CA PRO A 79 -2.44 -1.51 -8.58
C PRO A 79 -3.35 -2.39 -7.69
N GLY A 80 -3.56 -1.98 -6.44
CA GLY A 80 -4.18 -2.82 -5.42
C GLY A 80 -5.67 -3.12 -5.66
N ILE A 81 -6.42 -2.16 -6.19
CA ILE A 81 -7.85 -2.35 -6.47
C ILE A 81 -8.05 -3.25 -7.69
N GLU A 82 -7.22 -3.09 -8.72
CA GLU A 82 -7.23 -3.93 -9.91
C GLU A 82 -6.85 -5.37 -9.58
N LEU A 83 -5.88 -5.58 -8.68
CA LEU A 83 -5.52 -6.90 -8.17
C LEU A 83 -6.65 -7.54 -7.35
N GLY A 84 -7.32 -6.77 -6.51
CA GLY A 84 -8.46 -7.26 -5.72
C GLY A 84 -9.62 -7.71 -6.61
N VAL A 85 -9.98 -6.88 -7.60
CA VAL A 85 -10.99 -7.23 -8.60
C VAL A 85 -10.57 -8.47 -9.40
N GLY A 86 -9.32 -8.54 -9.86
CA GLY A 86 -8.81 -9.72 -10.57
C GLY A 86 -8.91 -11.00 -9.74
N LEU A 87 -8.61 -10.93 -8.44
CA LEU A 87 -8.73 -12.07 -7.54
C LEU A 87 -10.20 -12.52 -7.38
N LEU A 88 -11.14 -11.58 -7.26
CA LEU A 88 -12.58 -11.85 -7.16
C LEU A 88 -13.14 -12.47 -8.45
N VAL A 89 -12.65 -12.06 -9.61
CA VAL A 89 -13.02 -12.64 -10.90
C VAL A 89 -12.54 -14.09 -11.00
N VAL A 90 -11.30 -14.36 -10.58
CA VAL A 90 -10.67 -15.69 -10.69
C VAL A 90 -11.18 -16.67 -9.63
N LEU A 91 -11.23 -16.25 -8.36
CA LEU A 91 -11.60 -17.11 -7.23
C LEU A 91 -13.10 -17.09 -6.92
N GLY A 92 -13.85 -16.14 -7.46
CA GLY A 92 -15.29 -16.00 -7.28
C GLY A 92 -15.71 -15.27 -6.00
N ALA A 93 -17.03 -15.16 -5.84
CA ALA A 93 -17.67 -14.38 -4.78
C ALA A 93 -17.48 -14.97 -3.37
N ASP A 94 -17.30 -16.29 -3.26
CA ASP A 94 -17.13 -16.98 -1.97
C ASP A 94 -15.88 -16.50 -1.21
N VAL A 95 -14.85 -16.08 -1.96
CA VAL A 95 -13.60 -15.58 -1.38
C VAL A 95 -13.67 -14.08 -1.06
N ALA A 96 -14.75 -13.37 -1.45
CA ALA A 96 -14.83 -11.91 -1.35
C ALA A 96 -14.64 -11.35 0.07
N PRO A 97 -15.22 -11.93 1.14
CA PRO A 97 -14.95 -11.47 2.50
C PRO A 97 -13.46 -11.58 2.89
N PHE A 98 -12.77 -12.61 2.39
CA PHE A 98 -11.35 -12.84 2.67
C PHE A 98 -10.47 -11.88 1.88
N VAL A 99 -10.81 -11.60 0.61
CA VAL A 99 -10.13 -10.57 -0.19
C VAL A 99 -10.26 -9.22 0.49
N TYR A 100 -11.48 -8.85 0.90
CA TYR A 100 -11.74 -7.61 1.64
C TYR A 100 -10.87 -7.52 2.90
N LEU A 101 -10.87 -8.56 3.74
CA LEU A 101 -10.07 -8.58 4.96
C LEU A 101 -8.56 -8.44 4.65
N ALA A 102 -8.06 -9.14 3.64
CA ALA A 102 -6.69 -9.03 3.18
C ALA A 102 -6.34 -7.61 2.70
N THR A 103 -7.24 -6.93 1.97
CA THR A 103 -7.07 -5.53 1.55
C THR A 103 -7.01 -4.59 2.76
N VAL A 104 -7.94 -4.73 3.71
CA VAL A 104 -7.98 -3.89 4.92
C VAL A 104 -6.72 -4.09 5.75
N ILE A 105 -6.29 -5.34 5.94
CA ILE A 105 -5.06 -5.66 6.66
C ILE A 105 -3.85 -5.07 5.94
N GLY A 106 -3.70 -5.32 4.63
CA GLY A 106 -2.55 -4.84 3.85
C GLY A 106 -2.42 -3.31 3.87
N LEU A 107 -3.51 -2.59 3.64
CA LEU A 107 -3.54 -1.12 3.68
C LEU A 107 -3.31 -0.57 5.09
N SER A 108 -3.88 -1.21 6.11
CA SER A 108 -3.63 -0.83 7.51
C SER A 108 -2.18 -1.06 7.90
N THR A 109 -1.56 -2.15 7.46
CA THR A 109 -0.13 -2.42 7.65
C THR A 109 0.71 -1.36 6.97
N ALA A 110 0.42 -0.99 5.71
CA ALA A 110 1.13 0.09 5.02
C ALA A 110 1.05 1.42 5.79
N PHE A 111 -0.13 1.77 6.32
CA PHE A 111 -0.33 2.95 7.13
C PHE A 111 0.45 2.91 8.46
N LEU A 112 0.36 1.80 9.21
CA LEU A 112 1.06 1.61 10.48
C LEU A 112 2.58 1.58 10.31
N LEU A 113 3.08 0.97 9.24
CA LEU A 113 4.47 1.05 8.84
C LEU A 113 4.85 2.50 8.57
N GLY A 114 4.02 3.26 7.85
CA GLY A 114 4.23 4.69 7.64
C GLY A 114 4.34 5.49 8.94
N GLN A 115 3.53 5.18 9.95
CA GLN A 115 3.61 5.84 11.26
C GLN A 115 4.88 5.48 12.04
N SER A 116 5.31 4.22 11.95
CA SER A 116 6.45 3.66 12.66
C SER A 116 7.80 3.99 12.01
N LEU A 117 7.82 4.21 10.70
CA LEU A 117 9.02 4.55 9.96
C LEU A 117 9.46 5.99 10.28
N SER A 118 10.74 6.15 10.62
CA SER A 118 11.33 7.48 10.76
C SER A 118 11.48 8.14 9.38
N LEU A 119 11.19 9.45 9.31
CA LEU A 119 11.43 10.25 8.11
C LEU A 119 12.87 10.08 7.57
N ASP A 120 13.82 9.78 8.44
CA ASP A 120 15.22 9.54 8.09
C ASP A 120 15.47 8.23 7.34
N TRP A 121 14.68 7.20 7.60
CA TRP A 121 14.76 5.96 6.83
C TRP A 121 14.19 6.14 5.43
N LEU A 122 13.09 6.88 5.31
CA LEU A 122 12.42 7.13 4.04
C LEU A 122 13.22 8.12 3.16
N HIS A 123 13.85 9.13 3.77
CA HIS A 123 14.80 10.00 3.07
C HIS A 123 15.97 9.20 2.48
N ARG A 124 16.49 8.21 3.23
CA ARG A 124 17.52 7.27 2.73
C ARG A 124 16.98 6.40 1.60
N MET A 125 15.78 5.86 1.72
CA MET A 125 15.13 5.13 0.62
C MET A 125 14.97 5.96 -0.65
N PHE A 126 14.42 7.17 -0.55
CA PHE A 126 14.20 8.03 -1.71
C PHE A 126 15.51 8.55 -2.31
N ALA A 127 16.53 8.76 -1.48
CA ALA A 127 17.88 9.09 -1.96
C ALA A 127 18.49 7.90 -2.71
N ASP A 128 18.28 6.68 -2.22
CA ASP A 128 18.70 5.44 -2.89
C ASP A 128 17.94 5.26 -4.22
N PHE A 129 16.64 5.55 -4.28
CA PHE A 129 15.83 5.54 -5.52
C PHE A 129 16.02 6.76 -6.42
N ARG A 130 16.92 7.69 -6.08
CA ARG A 130 17.15 8.96 -6.81
C ARG A 130 15.90 9.82 -6.99
N LEU A 131 14.87 9.60 -6.17
CA LEU A 131 13.66 10.41 -6.13
C LEU A 131 13.93 11.70 -5.35
N MET A 132 14.84 12.53 -5.86
CA MET A 132 15.33 13.75 -5.21
C MET A 132 14.22 14.80 -5.01
N ARG A 133 13.11 14.71 -5.77
CA ARG A 133 11.90 15.49 -5.49
C ARG A 133 11.20 15.01 -4.22
N ALA A 134 11.08 13.70 -4.03
CA ALA A 134 10.50 13.11 -2.83
C ALA A 134 11.39 13.35 -1.59
N CYS A 135 12.73 13.27 -1.71
CA CYS A 135 13.66 13.66 -0.64
C CYS A 135 13.46 15.12 -0.20
N ARG A 136 13.39 16.06 -1.16
CA ARG A 136 13.18 17.49 -0.87
C ARG A 136 11.80 17.76 -0.26
N MET A 137 10.77 17.03 -0.69
CA MET A 137 9.44 17.11 -0.10
C MET A 137 9.45 16.57 1.34
N LEU A 138 10.15 15.47 1.59
CA LEU A 138 10.28 14.89 2.93
C LEU A 138 11.06 15.77 3.90
N GLU A 139 12.13 16.40 3.43
CA GLU A 139 12.96 17.28 4.26
C GLU A 139 12.22 18.56 4.65
N ARG A 140 11.31 19.06 3.79
CA ARG A 140 10.36 20.13 4.17
C ARG A 140 9.38 19.68 5.24
N ILE A 141 8.81 18.48 5.12
CA ILE A 141 7.90 17.91 6.13
C ILE A 141 8.63 17.73 7.48
N LYS A 142 9.92 17.38 7.46
CA LYS A 142 10.75 17.20 8.66
C LYS A 142 10.98 18.51 9.44
N GLN A 143 10.98 19.65 8.76
CA GLN A 143 11.27 20.96 9.38
C GLN A 143 10.04 21.66 9.97
N GLN A 144 8.83 21.14 9.76
CA GLN A 144 7.59 21.77 10.22
C GLN A 144 6.93 20.98 11.37
N SER A 145 6.54 21.69 12.42
CA SER A 145 5.68 21.16 13.50
C SER A 145 4.27 20.81 12.97
N ARG A 146 3.50 20.01 13.71
CA ARG A 146 2.20 19.47 13.25
C ARG A 146 1.19 20.57 12.87
N GLU A 147 1.24 21.70 13.57
CA GLU A 147 0.42 22.89 13.32
C GLU A 147 0.89 23.68 12.09
N GLU A 148 2.21 23.82 11.89
CA GLU A 148 2.79 24.48 10.71
C GLU A 148 2.56 23.69 9.41
N ARG A 149 2.49 22.34 9.48
CA ARG A 149 2.18 21.50 8.31
C ARG A 149 0.78 21.76 7.75
N LEU A 150 -0.21 21.96 8.63
CA LEU A 150 -1.57 22.29 8.23
C LEU A 150 -1.63 23.71 7.63
N ALA A 151 -0.89 24.67 8.19
CA ALA A 151 -0.81 26.03 7.66
C ALA A 151 -0.14 26.10 6.26
N ASP A 152 0.97 25.39 6.03
CA ASP A 152 1.68 25.40 4.74
C ASP A 152 0.91 24.64 3.63
N LEU A 153 0.15 23.60 3.98
CA LEU A 153 -0.81 22.95 3.07
C LEU A 153 -1.92 23.92 2.64
N THR A 154 -2.42 24.73 3.57
CA THR A 154 -3.47 25.72 3.30
C THR A 154 -2.97 26.84 2.38
N GLY A 155 -1.68 27.19 2.47
CA GLY A 155 -1.05 28.26 1.67
C GLY A 155 -0.65 27.87 0.23
N ARG A 156 -0.56 26.58 -0.10
CA ARG A 156 -0.15 26.12 -1.46
C ARG A 156 -1.30 25.56 -2.30
N LEU A 157 -2.42 25.27 -1.67
CA LEU A 157 -3.64 24.88 -2.37
C LEU A 157 -4.42 26.14 -2.73
N PRO A 158 -5.02 26.23 -3.93
CA PRO A 158 -5.95 27.31 -4.23
C PRO A 158 -7.06 27.32 -3.16
N VAL A 159 -7.50 28.50 -2.73
CA VAL A 159 -8.33 28.70 -1.53
C VAL A 159 -9.61 27.85 -1.51
N TRP A 160 -10.11 27.46 -2.69
CA TRP A 160 -11.28 26.59 -2.84
C TRP A 160 -11.00 25.10 -2.51
N LEU A 161 -9.74 24.65 -2.55
CA LEU A 161 -9.34 23.25 -2.33
C LEU A 161 -8.68 23.03 -0.95
N SER A 162 -8.16 24.07 -0.31
CA SER A 162 -7.43 23.95 0.96
C SER A 162 -8.30 23.52 2.13
N LYS A 163 -9.45 24.17 2.33
CA LYS A 163 -10.42 23.83 3.39
C LYS A 163 -11.02 22.43 3.26
N PRO A 164 -11.66 22.06 2.13
CA PRO A 164 -12.33 20.77 2.05
C PRO A 164 -11.37 19.59 2.12
N LEU A 165 -10.14 19.71 1.60
CA LEU A 165 -9.16 18.62 1.67
C LEU A 165 -8.66 18.36 3.10
N ILE A 166 -8.62 19.38 3.95
CA ILE A 166 -8.20 19.28 5.36
C ILE A 166 -9.36 18.83 6.26
N ASP A 167 -10.55 19.40 6.04
CA ASP A 167 -11.75 19.13 6.83
C ASP A 167 -12.33 17.73 6.50
N TYR A 168 -12.26 17.32 5.23
CA TYR A 168 -12.70 16.01 4.76
C TYR A 168 -11.54 15.06 4.42
N ARG A 169 -10.41 15.20 5.12
CA ARG A 169 -9.17 14.41 4.86
C ARG A 169 -9.39 12.90 4.76
N TYR A 170 -10.30 12.34 5.57
CA TYR A 170 -10.61 10.91 5.56
C TYR A 170 -11.40 10.52 4.29
N ILE A 171 -12.34 11.37 3.87
CA ILE A 171 -13.09 11.18 2.62
C ILE A 171 -12.15 11.31 1.43
N ALA A 172 -11.24 12.29 1.44
CA ALA A 172 -10.24 12.47 0.39
C ALA A 172 -9.37 11.22 0.20
N ILE A 173 -8.95 10.58 1.30
CA ILE A 173 -8.23 9.31 1.22
C ILE A 173 -9.12 8.19 0.66
N GLY A 174 -10.36 8.07 1.13
CA GLY A 174 -11.29 7.07 0.62
C GLY A 174 -11.53 7.20 -0.89
N LEU A 175 -11.63 8.43 -1.39
CA LEU A 175 -11.71 8.72 -2.83
C LEU A 175 -10.44 8.31 -3.55
N LEU A 176 -9.26 8.70 -3.06
CA LEU A 176 -7.97 8.34 -3.66
C LEU A 176 -7.76 6.83 -3.76
N LEU A 177 -8.21 6.06 -2.76
CA LEU A 177 -8.13 4.60 -2.78
C LEU A 177 -9.02 3.97 -3.86
N ASN A 178 -10.15 4.61 -4.19
CA ASN A 178 -11.10 4.14 -5.20
C ASN A 178 -10.87 4.75 -6.58
N MET A 179 -9.94 5.69 -6.73
CA MET A 179 -9.62 6.26 -8.04
C MET A 179 -8.93 5.21 -8.92
N PRO A 180 -9.43 4.98 -10.16
CA PRO A 180 -8.76 4.09 -11.10
C PRO A 180 -7.38 4.68 -11.48
N GLY A 181 -6.37 3.82 -11.59
CA GLY A 181 -5.01 4.27 -11.90
C GLY A 181 -4.31 4.98 -10.75
N ASN A 182 -4.77 4.80 -9.50
CA ASN A 182 -4.09 5.31 -8.31
C ASN A 182 -2.65 4.80 -8.17
N SER A 183 -2.28 3.70 -8.86
CA SER A 183 -0.91 3.19 -9.00
C SER A 183 0.08 4.23 -9.51
N VAL A 184 -0.34 5.14 -10.39
CA VAL A 184 0.49 6.25 -10.91
C VAL A 184 0.88 7.23 -9.80
N ILE A 185 0.00 7.43 -8.82
CA ILE A 185 0.20 8.34 -7.68
C ILE A 185 0.94 7.63 -6.53
N GLY A 186 0.95 6.29 -6.52
CA GLY A 186 1.57 5.50 -5.46
C GLY A 186 0.81 4.23 -5.06
N GLY A 187 -0.34 3.93 -5.67
CA GLY A 187 -1.18 2.80 -5.30
C GLY A 187 -1.84 2.97 -3.93
N GLY A 188 -2.73 2.05 -3.56
CA GLY A 188 -3.34 2.05 -2.22
C GLY A 188 -2.30 2.00 -1.09
N GLY A 189 -1.33 1.10 -1.21
CA GLY A 189 -0.24 0.96 -0.23
C GLY A 189 0.62 2.22 -0.09
N GLY A 190 0.97 2.90 -1.19
CA GLY A 190 1.78 4.13 -1.14
C GLY A 190 1.01 5.32 -0.59
N ILE A 191 -0.27 5.47 -0.94
CA ILE A 191 -1.15 6.50 -0.33
C ILE A 191 -1.21 6.30 1.18
N MET A 192 -1.41 5.05 1.64
CA MET A 192 -1.48 4.73 3.07
C MET A 192 -0.15 4.96 3.78
N LEU A 193 0.96 4.57 3.15
CA LEU A 193 2.30 4.78 3.69
C LEU A 193 2.57 6.28 3.91
N VAL A 194 2.27 7.11 2.91
CA VAL A 194 2.43 8.58 3.00
C VAL A 194 1.50 9.16 4.06
N ALA A 195 0.24 8.73 4.10
CA ALA A 195 -0.71 9.14 5.12
C ALA A 195 -0.20 8.83 6.54
N GLY A 196 0.37 7.64 6.75
CA GLY A 196 1.00 7.23 8.01
C GLY A 196 2.19 8.12 8.39
N ILE A 197 3.08 8.41 7.44
CA ILE A 197 4.28 9.25 7.65
C ILE A 197 3.91 10.67 8.07
N THR A 198 2.81 11.22 7.52
CA THR A 198 2.39 12.59 7.87
C THR A 198 1.97 12.72 9.34
N ARG A 199 1.53 11.62 9.97
CA ARG A 199 0.94 11.57 11.32
C ARG A 199 -0.22 12.56 11.51
N LEU A 200 -0.89 12.96 10.42
CA LEU A 200 -2.05 13.86 10.43
C LEU A 200 -3.37 13.14 10.71
N PHE A 201 -3.38 11.80 10.60
CA PHE A 201 -4.55 10.96 10.75
C PHE A 201 -4.50 10.18 12.07
N GLN A 202 -5.64 10.07 12.74
CA GLN A 202 -5.76 9.19 13.91
C GLN A 202 -5.85 7.74 13.44
N THR A 203 -5.15 6.84 14.12
CA THR A 203 -5.02 5.44 13.68
C THR A 203 -6.35 4.71 13.56
N LEU A 204 -7.20 4.78 14.59
CA LEU A 204 -8.49 4.10 14.57
C LEU A 204 -9.43 4.65 13.48
N ALA A 205 -9.54 5.97 13.37
CA ALA A 205 -10.37 6.61 12.35
C ALA A 205 -9.87 6.29 10.94
N MET A 206 -8.55 6.17 10.76
CA MET A 206 -7.97 5.79 9.48
C MET A 206 -8.27 4.33 9.12
N ILE A 207 -8.17 3.40 10.06
CA ILE A 207 -8.53 1.99 9.82
C ILE A 207 -10.01 1.85 9.47
N LEU A 208 -10.89 2.59 10.16
CA LEU A 208 -12.32 2.63 9.82
C LEU A 208 -12.56 3.23 8.42
N THR A 209 -11.80 4.26 8.05
CA THR A 209 -11.85 4.86 6.72
C THR A 209 -11.43 3.85 5.64
N ILE A 210 -10.36 3.09 5.88
CA ILE A 210 -9.91 2.01 4.98
C ILE A 210 -11.02 0.97 4.82
N ALA A 211 -11.53 0.45 5.94
CA ALA A 211 -12.60 -0.55 5.94
C ALA A 211 -13.82 -0.08 5.13
N LEU A 212 -14.30 1.14 5.37
CA LEU A 212 -15.43 1.70 4.62
C LEU A 212 -15.10 1.94 3.15
N ALA A 213 -13.89 2.45 2.84
CA ALA A 213 -13.50 2.77 1.47
C ALA A 213 -13.28 1.52 0.61
N THR A 214 -12.82 0.41 1.17
CA THR A 214 -12.57 -0.84 0.42
C THR A 214 -13.77 -1.78 0.39
N MET A 215 -14.82 -1.50 1.16
CA MET A 215 -16.03 -2.34 1.25
C MET A 215 -16.86 -2.42 -0.04
N PRO A 216 -17.08 -1.35 -0.85
CA PRO A 216 -18.09 -1.35 -1.91
C PRO A 216 -17.91 -2.46 -2.95
N VAL A 217 -16.68 -2.69 -3.42
CA VAL A 217 -16.39 -3.65 -4.48
C VAL A 217 -16.55 -5.11 -4.00
N PRO A 218 -15.89 -5.56 -2.91
CA PRO A 218 -16.11 -6.91 -2.40
C PRO A 218 -17.54 -7.18 -1.97
N LEU A 219 -18.22 -6.18 -1.38
CA LEU A 219 -19.62 -6.30 -0.96
C LEU A 219 -20.55 -6.49 -2.17
N ALA A 220 -20.34 -5.73 -3.24
CA ALA A 220 -21.12 -5.90 -4.47
C ALA A 220 -20.92 -7.30 -5.07
N VAL A 221 -19.67 -7.77 -5.17
CA VAL A 221 -19.39 -9.12 -5.70
C VAL A 221 -19.98 -10.21 -4.80
N TRP A 222 -19.94 -10.02 -3.48
CA TRP A 222 -20.50 -10.99 -2.53
C TRP A 222 -22.03 -11.08 -2.59
N LEU A 223 -22.72 -9.95 -2.67
CA LEU A 223 -24.20 -9.90 -2.67
C LEU A 223 -24.82 -10.29 -4.01
N PHE A 224 -24.18 -9.93 -5.13
CA PHE A 224 -24.75 -10.09 -6.46
C PHE A 224 -24.08 -11.21 -7.29
N GLY A 225 -23.04 -11.85 -6.75
CA GLY A 225 -22.31 -12.93 -7.42
C GLY A 225 -21.58 -12.47 -8.69
N ARG A 226 -21.21 -13.43 -9.55
CA ARG A 226 -20.49 -13.16 -10.82
C ARG A 226 -21.30 -12.34 -11.85
N GLY A 227 -22.60 -12.13 -11.63
CA GLY A 227 -23.48 -11.43 -12.57
C GLY A 227 -23.22 -9.93 -12.73
N ILE A 228 -22.41 -9.31 -11.87
CA ILE A 228 -22.01 -7.89 -11.95
C ILE A 228 -20.69 -7.67 -12.69
N LEU A 229 -19.87 -8.72 -12.84
CA LEU A 229 -18.53 -8.62 -13.44
C LEU A 229 -18.50 -9.00 -14.93
N GLY A 230 -19.67 -9.14 -15.57
CA GLY A 230 -19.86 -9.49 -16.98
C GLY A 230 -20.49 -8.36 -17.77
#